data_AF-A0A0K3BLV5-F1
#
_entry.id   AF-A0A0K3BLV5-F1
#
_cell.length_a   1.000
_cell.length_b   1.000
_cell.length_c   1.000
_cell.angle_alpha   90.00
_cell.angle_beta   90.00
_cell.angle_gamma   90.00
#
_symmetry.space_group_name_H-M   'P 1'
#
loop_
_entity.id
_entity.type
_entity.pdbx_description
1 polymer ?
#
loop_
_entity_poly.entity_id
_entity_poly.type
_entity_poly.pdbx_seq_one_letter_code
_entity_poly.pdbx_strand_id
1 'polypeptide(L)'
;MAGSSRSSSRTPSRQRGVSAAARGAAASQGALRAQVSAATNLTAGIRFPEQAALSPAERMYQEARERLRPVSPRAPGPVGPSPAEREYRDARQGLRPVSPRVPQPVGPSPAEREFQQARQNLRPAVPKLRPDLPEMIAQHGPDGRTYYFRPGDVYAMPLRNNGRTLGTVFPVDRHDEHADRRWARQLNPGSQVQSIHPTTDQVVGVFPTKLNGRLHQAVYASAHADPHEFAVNIPLTSGVRLPPGAVTHVLADGTRTTTIGVNGATYAKIVASNDYFQQAARGMPNAPLVLLSCEAAAPGGNAAASFTQHLPGLGTRPVVAGTHSVVLDHDNTGAHLGVDHPGYFVQTNPNGRFR
;
A
#
# COMPACT_ATOMS: atom_id res chain seq x y z
N MET A 1 -57.20 3.52 49.92
CA MET A 1 -56.17 4.42 50.49
C MET A 1 -54.94 4.35 49.61
N ALA A 2 -54.43 5.52 49.21
CA ALA A 2 -53.07 5.85 48.74
C ALA A 2 -52.35 4.88 47.77
N GLY A 3 -51.77 5.28 46.65
CA GLY A 3 -51.43 6.61 46.19
C GLY A 3 -50.54 6.49 44.95
N SER A 4 -50.74 7.45 44.06
CA SER A 4 -49.92 7.91 42.95
C SER A 4 -48.43 7.49 42.93
N SER A 5 -47.91 7.09 41.78
CA SER A 5 -46.76 7.78 41.17
C SER A 5 -46.47 7.31 39.73
N ARG A 6 -46.31 8.31 38.87
CA ARG A 6 -45.94 8.24 37.45
C ARG A 6 -44.45 7.88 37.31
N SER A 7 -44.09 7.15 36.26
CA SER A 7 -42.75 7.22 35.67
C SER A 7 -42.84 7.06 34.15
N SER A 8 -42.62 8.19 33.47
CA SER A 8 -42.54 8.29 32.01
C SER A 8 -41.16 7.82 31.54
N SER A 9 -41.09 6.75 30.76
CA SER A 9 -39.87 6.34 30.06
C SER A 9 -39.65 7.23 28.82
N ARG A 10 -38.76 8.21 28.98
CA ARG A 10 -38.21 9.03 27.90
C ARG A 10 -37.22 8.20 27.06
N THR A 11 -37.46 8.15 25.76
CA THR A 11 -36.54 7.69 24.71
C THR A 11 -35.24 8.50 24.74
N PRO A 12 -34.04 7.89 24.71
CA PRO A 12 -32.80 8.64 24.55
C PRO A 12 -32.71 9.22 23.14
N SER A 13 -32.49 10.54 23.07
CA SER A 13 -32.20 11.29 21.87
C SER A 13 -30.84 10.87 21.29
N ARG A 14 -30.82 10.59 19.98
CA ARG A 14 -29.62 10.44 19.17
C ARG A 14 -28.76 11.72 19.27
N GLN A 15 -27.64 11.67 19.99
CA GLN A 15 -26.55 12.62 19.80
C GLN A 15 -25.96 12.38 18.40
N ARG A 16 -26.04 13.40 17.54
CA ARG A 16 -25.31 13.43 16.26
C ARG A 16 -23.83 13.56 16.58
N GLY A 17 -23.06 12.53 16.22
CA GLY A 17 -21.61 12.53 16.34
C GLY A 17 -20.99 13.59 15.44
N VAL A 18 -20.16 14.45 16.03
CA VAL A 18 -19.20 15.30 15.32
C VAL A 18 -18.14 14.37 14.71
N SER A 19 -17.82 14.55 13.43
CA SER A 19 -16.95 13.63 12.69
C SER A 19 -15.55 13.54 13.32
N ALA A 20 -14.92 12.37 13.18
CA ALA A 20 -13.57 12.11 13.67
C ALA A 20 -12.52 13.07 13.09
N ALA A 21 -12.78 13.69 11.94
CA ALA A 21 -11.92 14.69 11.33
C ALA A 21 -11.81 15.98 12.17
N ALA A 22 -12.87 16.38 12.88
CA ALA A 22 -12.84 17.58 13.75
C ALA A 22 -12.02 17.36 15.03
N ARG A 23 -11.86 16.10 15.49
CA ARG A 23 -11.02 15.77 16.65
C ARG A 23 -9.53 15.73 16.32
N GLY A 24 -9.16 15.46 15.06
CA GLY A 24 -7.77 15.47 14.61
C GLY A 24 -7.17 16.88 14.54
N ALA A 25 -7.95 17.88 14.11
CA ALA A 25 -7.46 19.25 13.94
C ALA A 25 -7.25 20.00 15.28
N ALA A 26 -8.03 19.67 16.32
CA ALA A 26 -7.84 20.23 17.66
C ALA A 26 -6.64 19.60 18.39
N ALA A 27 -6.35 18.32 18.13
CA ALA A 27 -5.20 17.62 18.70
C ALA A 27 -3.86 18.09 18.10
N SER A 28 -3.83 18.45 16.81
CA SER A 28 -2.62 18.95 16.15
C SER A 28 -2.23 20.36 16.60
N GLN A 29 -3.20 21.24 16.90
CA GLN A 29 -2.90 22.57 17.47
C GLN A 29 -2.40 22.50 18.92
N GLY A 30 -2.87 21.53 19.71
CA GLY A 30 -2.38 21.30 21.08
C GLY A 30 -0.94 20.78 21.10
N ALA A 31 -0.59 19.85 20.21
CA ALA A 31 0.75 19.28 20.10
C ALA A 31 1.79 20.31 19.60
N LEU A 32 1.40 21.18 18.66
CA LEU A 32 2.28 22.24 18.15
C LEU A 32 2.59 23.28 19.24
N ARG A 33 1.62 23.64 20.09
CA ARG A 33 1.85 24.53 21.25
C ARG A 33 2.79 23.90 22.28
N ALA A 34 2.66 22.60 22.53
CA ALA A 34 3.54 21.89 23.46
C ALA A 34 4.99 21.81 22.96
N GLN A 35 5.19 21.59 21.64
CA GLN A 35 6.52 21.58 21.03
C GLN A 35 7.19 22.96 21.00
N VAL A 36 6.42 24.02 20.73
CA VAL A 36 6.95 25.40 20.78
C VAL A 36 7.33 25.81 22.20
N SER A 37 6.52 25.45 23.22
CA SER A 37 6.88 25.70 24.63
C SER A 37 8.11 24.91 25.09
N ALA A 38 8.34 23.69 24.59
CA ALA A 38 9.50 22.89 24.93
C ALA A 38 10.80 23.40 24.27
N ALA A 39 10.70 24.05 23.10
CA ALA A 39 11.86 24.54 22.36
C ALA A 39 12.42 25.88 22.89
N THR A 40 11.61 26.68 23.62
CA THR A 40 11.98 28.07 23.94
C THR A 40 12.42 28.32 25.38
N ASN A 41 12.35 27.34 26.31
CA ASN A 41 12.71 27.50 27.73
C ASN A 41 12.14 28.77 28.41
N LEU A 42 11.00 29.28 27.92
CA LEU A 42 10.33 30.45 28.48
C LEU A 42 9.38 29.99 29.59
N THR A 43 9.93 29.80 30.79
CA THR A 43 9.11 29.66 32.00
C THR A 43 9.32 30.88 32.87
N ALA A 44 8.34 31.79 32.85
CA ALA A 44 7.83 32.61 33.96
C ALA A 44 7.37 34.01 33.48
N GLY A 45 6.10 34.34 33.71
CA GLY A 45 5.73 35.72 34.06
C GLY A 45 4.94 36.59 33.06
N ILE A 46 4.40 36.07 31.94
CA ILE A 46 3.55 36.91 31.07
C ILE A 46 2.08 36.72 31.43
N ARG A 47 1.51 37.69 32.15
CA ARG A 47 0.06 37.86 32.25
C ARG A 47 -0.47 38.25 30.87
N PHE A 48 -1.32 37.43 30.28
CA PHE A 48 -2.04 37.79 29.06
C PHE A 48 -3.09 38.86 29.41
N PRO A 49 -3.11 40.02 28.74
CA PRO A 49 -4.17 41.00 28.94
C PRO A 49 -5.51 40.40 28.49
N GLU A 50 -6.51 40.61 29.33
CA GLU A 50 -7.89 40.26 29.08
C GLU A 50 -8.39 41.03 27.84
N GLN A 51 -8.75 40.28 26.79
CA GLN A 51 -9.45 40.72 25.59
C GLN A 51 -8.87 41.95 24.86
N ALA A 52 -7.75 41.75 24.14
CA ALA A 52 -7.40 42.67 23.07
C ALA A 52 -8.51 42.68 22.00
N ALA A 53 -9.04 43.85 21.69
CA ALA A 53 -10.03 44.04 20.63
C ALA A 53 -9.52 43.45 19.31
N LEU A 54 -10.39 42.71 18.61
CA LEU A 54 -10.08 42.10 17.32
C LEU A 54 -9.47 43.12 16.35
N SER A 55 -8.37 42.74 15.72
CA SER A 55 -7.73 43.58 14.70
C SER A 55 -8.72 43.87 13.56
N PRO A 56 -8.55 44.97 12.81
CA PRO A 56 -9.40 45.28 11.65
C PRO A 56 -9.49 44.12 10.64
N ALA A 57 -8.39 43.39 10.44
CA ALA A 57 -8.35 42.22 9.56
C ALA A 57 -9.19 41.04 10.08
N GLU A 58 -9.17 40.77 11.39
CA GLU A 58 -10.01 39.73 12.00
C GLU A 58 -11.49 40.08 11.99
N ARG A 59 -11.82 41.38 12.12
CA ARG A 59 -13.21 41.86 11.94
C ARG A 59 -13.70 41.65 10.52
N MET A 60 -12.88 41.99 9.51
CA MET A 60 -13.22 41.74 8.11
C MET A 60 -13.41 40.24 7.83
N TYR A 61 -12.56 39.38 8.39
CA TYR A 61 -12.67 37.94 8.21
C TYR A 61 -13.92 37.35 8.88
N GLN A 62 -14.25 37.77 10.10
CA GLN A 62 -15.49 37.38 10.79
C GLN A 62 -16.73 37.81 10.00
N GLU A 63 -16.74 39.03 9.48
CA GLU A 63 -17.88 39.57 8.72
C GLU A 63 -18.05 38.84 7.38
N ALA A 64 -16.95 38.55 6.67
CA ALA A 64 -16.98 37.76 5.45
C ALA A 64 -17.50 36.33 5.70
N ARG A 65 -17.11 35.72 6.82
CA ARG A 65 -17.55 34.37 7.20
C ARG A 65 -19.05 34.32 7.54
N GLU A 66 -19.60 35.34 8.20
CA GLU A 66 -21.05 35.41 8.45
C GLU A 66 -21.85 35.66 7.18
N ARG A 67 -21.34 36.47 6.23
CA ARG A 67 -21.99 36.67 4.92
C ARG A 67 -22.01 35.40 4.06
N LEU A 68 -21.04 34.52 4.24
CA LEU A 68 -20.94 33.26 3.50
C LEU A 68 -21.58 32.07 4.24
N ARG A 69 -22.31 32.29 5.34
CA ARG A 69 -23.05 31.20 5.98
C ARG A 69 -24.13 30.68 5.02
N PRO A 70 -24.13 29.38 4.67
CA PRO A 70 -25.14 28.83 3.80
C PRO A 70 -26.52 28.97 4.45
N VAL A 71 -27.45 29.63 3.75
CA VAL A 71 -28.86 29.65 4.13
C VAL A 71 -29.37 28.21 4.02
N SER A 72 -29.83 27.64 5.13
CA SER A 72 -30.35 26.28 5.13
C SER A 72 -31.54 26.20 4.15
N PRO A 73 -31.51 25.30 3.14
CA PRO A 73 -32.59 25.21 2.19
C PRO A 73 -33.88 24.83 2.91
N ARG A 74 -34.95 25.56 2.60
CA ARG A 74 -36.29 25.29 3.11
C ARG A 74 -36.69 23.88 2.63
N ALA A 75 -36.96 22.98 3.57
CA ALA A 75 -37.33 21.61 3.22
C ALA A 75 -38.57 21.61 2.31
N PRO A 76 -38.53 20.97 1.13
CA PRO A 76 -39.71 20.83 0.30
C PRO A 76 -40.75 19.99 1.05
N GLY A 77 -42.01 20.45 1.04
CA GLY A 77 -43.13 19.69 1.59
C GLY A 77 -43.28 18.33 0.90
N PRO A 78 -43.98 17.37 1.52
CA PRO A 78 -44.13 16.02 0.97
C PRO A 78 -44.83 16.08 -0.40
N VAL A 79 -44.08 15.75 -1.44
CA VAL A 79 -44.61 15.58 -2.79
C VAL A 79 -45.29 14.21 -2.83
N GLY A 80 -46.59 14.19 -3.16
CA GLY A 80 -47.32 12.94 -3.36
C GLY A 80 -46.73 12.12 -4.52
N PRO A 81 -47.02 10.80 -4.57
CA PRO A 81 -46.46 9.94 -5.61
C PRO A 81 -46.85 10.45 -6.99
N SER A 82 -45.87 10.47 -7.89
CA SER A 82 -46.09 10.87 -9.28
C SER A 82 -47.09 9.92 -9.98
N PRO A 83 -47.74 10.36 -11.08
CA PRO A 83 -48.58 9.47 -11.89
C PRO A 83 -47.84 8.18 -12.31
N ALA A 84 -46.56 8.28 -12.65
CA ALA A 84 -45.72 7.13 -12.99
C ALA A 84 -45.50 6.17 -11.81
N GLU A 85 -45.38 6.67 -10.58
CA GLU A 85 -45.30 5.82 -9.38
C GLU A 85 -46.61 5.12 -9.06
N ARG A 86 -47.76 5.73 -9.39
CA ARG A 86 -49.07 5.08 -9.26
C ARG A 86 -49.23 3.97 -10.29
N GLU A 87 -48.92 4.25 -11.54
CA GLU A 87 -48.96 3.28 -12.62
C GLU A 87 -48.01 2.09 -12.38
N TYR A 88 -46.80 2.35 -11.87
CA TYR A 88 -45.86 1.29 -11.47
C TYR A 88 -46.40 0.42 -10.33
N ARG A 89 -47.09 1.02 -9.34
CA ARG A 89 -47.69 0.26 -8.23
C ARG A 89 -48.83 -0.62 -8.71
N ASP A 90 -49.68 -0.11 -9.59
CA ASP A 90 -50.82 -0.86 -10.13
C ASP A 90 -50.33 -2.03 -11.02
N ALA A 91 -49.31 -1.79 -11.85
CA ALA A 91 -48.67 -2.84 -12.66
C ALA A 91 -48.06 -3.95 -11.79
N ARG A 92 -47.51 -3.60 -10.63
CA ARG A 92 -46.89 -4.56 -9.71
C ARG A 92 -47.90 -5.44 -8.97
N GLN A 93 -49.14 -4.99 -8.78
CA GLN A 93 -50.20 -5.79 -8.14
C GLN A 93 -50.74 -6.90 -9.07
N GLY A 94 -50.57 -6.78 -10.38
CA GLY A 94 -50.96 -7.81 -11.36
C GLY A 94 -49.96 -8.95 -11.55
N LEU A 95 -48.73 -8.82 -11.04
CA LEU A 95 -47.70 -9.84 -11.21
C LEU A 95 -47.86 -10.96 -10.17
N ARG A 96 -48.45 -12.09 -10.58
CA ARG A 96 -48.45 -13.30 -9.75
C ARG A 96 -47.00 -13.78 -9.53
N PRO A 97 -46.59 -14.11 -8.30
CA PRO A 97 -45.26 -14.62 -8.03
C PRO A 97 -45.06 -15.96 -8.74
N VAL A 98 -44.19 -15.97 -9.74
CA VAL A 98 -43.66 -17.20 -10.33
C VAL A 98 -42.71 -17.78 -9.29
N SER A 99 -42.98 -18.99 -8.80
CA SER A 99 -42.08 -19.68 -7.87
C SER A 99 -40.68 -19.69 -8.48
N PRO A 100 -39.65 -19.20 -7.75
CA PRO A 100 -38.30 -19.17 -8.29
C PRO A 100 -37.87 -20.60 -8.63
N ARG A 101 -37.63 -20.85 -9.91
CA ARG A 101 -36.90 -22.05 -10.34
C ARG A 101 -35.56 -22.00 -9.63
N VAL A 102 -35.32 -22.95 -8.73
CA VAL A 102 -34.02 -23.14 -8.09
C VAL A 102 -32.99 -23.25 -9.20
N PRO A 103 -32.06 -22.28 -9.34
CA PRO A 103 -31.01 -22.38 -10.34
C PRO A 103 -30.24 -23.65 -10.06
N GLN A 104 -30.12 -24.53 -11.07
CA GLN A 104 -29.18 -25.64 -10.94
C GLN A 104 -27.80 -25.04 -10.67
N PRO A 105 -27.00 -25.62 -9.76
CA PRO A 105 -25.69 -25.10 -9.42
C PRO A 105 -24.84 -25.07 -10.69
N VAL A 106 -24.65 -23.87 -11.23
CA VAL A 106 -23.74 -23.63 -12.34
C VAL A 106 -22.34 -23.83 -11.76
N GLY A 107 -21.59 -24.79 -12.32
CA GLY A 107 -20.21 -25.01 -11.93
C GLY A 107 -19.37 -23.72 -12.09
N PRO A 108 -18.24 -23.61 -11.38
CA PRO A 108 -17.41 -22.41 -11.42
C PRO A 108 -17.01 -22.05 -12.84
N SER A 109 -17.10 -20.76 -13.17
CA SER A 109 -16.70 -20.27 -14.50
C SER A 109 -15.21 -20.56 -14.76
N PRO A 110 -14.74 -20.55 -16.03
CA PRO A 110 -13.31 -20.74 -16.33
C PRO A 110 -12.40 -19.77 -15.57
N ALA A 111 -12.80 -18.50 -15.44
CA ALA A 111 -12.08 -17.49 -14.66
C ALA A 111 -12.04 -17.82 -13.15
N GLU A 112 -13.12 -18.39 -12.62
CA GLU A 112 -13.23 -18.79 -11.22
C GLU A 112 -12.43 -20.05 -10.91
N ARG A 113 -12.34 -20.98 -11.87
CA ARG A 113 -11.42 -22.12 -11.81
C ARG A 113 -9.97 -21.68 -11.85
N GLU A 114 -9.62 -20.74 -12.72
CA GLU A 114 -8.27 -20.16 -12.79
C GLU A 114 -7.92 -19.41 -11.51
N PHE A 115 -8.86 -18.64 -10.94
CA PHE A 115 -8.68 -17.95 -9.66
C PHE A 115 -8.51 -18.94 -8.49
N GLN A 116 -9.32 -20.01 -8.44
CA GLN A 116 -9.19 -21.04 -7.40
C GLN A 116 -7.88 -21.82 -7.55
N GLN A 117 -7.46 -22.15 -8.76
CA GLN A 117 -6.20 -22.81 -9.04
C GLN A 117 -5.01 -21.90 -8.71
N ALA A 118 -5.10 -20.60 -9.01
CA ALA A 118 -4.15 -19.60 -8.57
C ALA A 118 -4.08 -19.52 -7.05
N ARG A 119 -5.22 -19.55 -6.34
CA ARG A 119 -5.27 -19.61 -4.86
C ARG A 119 -4.60 -20.86 -4.29
N GLN A 120 -4.77 -22.02 -4.93
CA GLN A 120 -4.10 -23.26 -4.51
C GLN A 120 -2.59 -23.22 -4.77
N ASN A 121 -2.17 -22.54 -5.84
CA ASN A 121 -0.76 -22.29 -6.17
C ASN A 121 -0.12 -21.14 -5.38
N LEU A 122 -0.95 -20.29 -4.75
CA LEU A 122 -0.56 -19.25 -3.79
C LEU A 122 -0.45 -19.79 -2.37
N ARG A 123 -0.38 -21.12 -2.18
CA ARG A 123 0.10 -21.63 -0.88
C ARG A 123 1.43 -20.92 -0.62
N PRO A 124 1.59 -20.21 0.51
CA PRO A 124 2.90 -19.79 0.93
C PRO A 124 3.76 -21.06 0.86
N ALA A 125 4.93 -20.96 0.23
CA ALA A 125 5.90 -22.03 0.29
C ALA A 125 6.14 -22.25 1.78
N VAL A 126 5.45 -23.22 2.39
CA VAL A 126 5.77 -23.68 3.73
C VAL A 126 7.13 -24.31 3.52
N PRO A 127 8.23 -23.67 3.97
CA PRO A 127 9.54 -24.23 3.71
C PRO A 127 9.52 -25.61 4.35
N LYS A 128 9.92 -26.65 3.61
CA LYS A 128 10.31 -27.90 4.27
C LYS A 128 11.35 -27.49 5.30
N LEU A 129 10.97 -27.52 6.59
CA LEU A 129 11.85 -27.23 7.70
C LEU A 129 13.07 -28.13 7.53
N ARG A 130 14.19 -27.56 7.11
CA ARG A 130 15.47 -28.24 7.20
C ARG A 130 15.86 -28.33 8.69
N PRO A 131 16.57 -29.38 9.13
CA PRO A 131 16.86 -29.61 10.55
C PRO A 131 17.92 -28.67 11.14
N ASP A 132 18.63 -27.91 10.32
CA ASP A 132 19.45 -26.76 10.68
C ASP A 132 18.55 -25.52 10.75
N LEU A 133 18.15 -25.11 11.96
CA LEU A 133 17.28 -23.95 12.16
C LEU A 133 17.80 -22.75 11.35
N PRO A 134 17.08 -22.28 10.30
CA PRO A 134 17.54 -21.16 9.51
C PRO A 134 17.70 -19.94 10.43
N GLU A 135 18.76 -19.18 10.21
CA GLU A 135 19.11 -17.96 10.95
C GLU A 135 17.85 -17.11 11.18
N MET A 136 17.43 -16.98 12.44
CA MET A 136 16.35 -16.08 12.82
C MET A 136 16.86 -14.64 12.68
N ILE A 137 16.17 -13.83 11.90
CA ILE A 137 16.45 -12.40 11.77
C ILE A 137 15.71 -11.68 12.89
N ALA A 138 16.42 -10.79 13.57
CA ALA A 138 15.86 -9.83 14.51
C ALA A 138 15.81 -8.45 13.85
N GLN A 139 14.62 -7.85 13.72
CA GLN A 139 14.43 -6.54 13.12
C GLN A 139 13.54 -5.66 14.00
N HIS A 140 13.85 -4.37 14.11
CA HIS A 140 13.01 -3.45 14.85
C HIS A 140 11.85 -3.01 13.94
N GLY A 141 10.62 -3.19 14.40
CA GLY A 141 9.46 -2.68 13.69
C GLY A 141 9.18 -1.22 14.01
N PRO A 142 8.22 -0.62 13.29
CA PRO A 142 7.85 0.79 13.47
C PRO A 142 7.26 1.10 14.87
N ASP A 143 6.86 0.07 15.63
CA ASP A 143 6.38 0.19 17.01
C ASP A 143 7.50 0.09 18.06
N GLY A 144 8.76 0.02 17.62
CA GLY A 144 9.94 -0.11 18.48
C GLY A 144 10.17 -1.52 19.02
N ARG A 145 9.35 -2.51 18.67
CA ARG A 145 9.54 -3.90 19.10
C ARG A 145 10.51 -4.63 18.17
N THR A 146 11.24 -5.58 18.72
CA THR A 146 12.01 -6.54 17.93
C THR A 146 11.11 -7.68 17.44
N TYR A 147 11.03 -7.82 16.13
CA TYR A 147 10.39 -8.94 15.45
C TYR A 147 11.43 -9.99 15.10
N TYR A 148 11.09 -11.25 15.36
CA TYR A 148 11.91 -12.40 15.01
C TYR A 148 11.20 -13.19 13.92
N PHE A 149 11.86 -13.40 12.79
CA PHE A 149 11.30 -14.14 11.66
C PHE A 149 12.40 -14.82 10.87
N ARG A 150 12.06 -15.86 10.12
CA ARG A 150 12.97 -16.47 9.15
C ARG A 150 12.85 -15.75 7.82
N PRO A 151 13.92 -15.68 7.01
CA PRO A 151 13.85 -15.15 5.65
C PRO A 151 12.66 -15.69 4.83
N GLY A 152 12.39 -16.99 4.94
CA GLY A 152 11.29 -17.66 4.22
C GLY A 152 9.89 -17.45 4.82
N ASP A 153 9.78 -16.84 6.00
CA ASP A 153 8.47 -16.50 6.58
C ASP A 153 7.87 -15.24 5.96
N VAL A 154 8.69 -14.42 5.28
CA VAL A 154 8.25 -13.18 4.65
C VAL A 154 7.25 -13.49 3.54
N TYR A 155 6.11 -12.79 3.55
CA TYR A 155 5.10 -12.96 2.52
C TYR A 155 5.61 -12.50 1.17
N ALA A 156 5.46 -13.37 0.18
CA ALA A 156 5.95 -13.14 -1.17
C ALA A 156 5.04 -13.79 -2.21
N MET A 157 5.02 -13.21 -3.40
CA MET A 157 4.25 -13.70 -4.56
C MET A 157 5.16 -13.85 -5.78
N PRO A 158 4.90 -14.82 -6.67
CA PRO A 158 5.66 -14.95 -7.90
C PRO A 158 5.28 -13.84 -8.88
N LEU A 159 6.28 -13.17 -9.44
CA LEU A 159 6.09 -12.29 -10.59
C LEU A 159 6.10 -13.15 -11.86
N ARG A 160 5.00 -13.18 -12.62
CA ARG A 160 4.85 -14.09 -13.77
C ARG A 160 4.47 -13.36 -15.05
N ASN A 161 4.99 -13.86 -16.17
CA ASN A 161 4.61 -13.48 -17.52
C ASN A 161 4.48 -14.76 -18.36
N ASN A 162 3.33 -14.96 -19.01
CA ASN A 162 3.05 -16.12 -19.87
C ASN A 162 3.43 -17.47 -19.21
N GLY A 163 3.07 -17.63 -17.93
CA GLY A 163 3.36 -18.83 -17.14
C GLY A 163 4.79 -18.96 -16.60
N ARG A 164 5.75 -18.17 -17.12
CA ARG A 164 7.14 -18.14 -16.65
C ARG A 164 7.28 -17.24 -15.42
N THR A 165 7.98 -17.73 -14.39
CA THR A 165 8.38 -16.92 -13.22
C THR A 165 9.54 -16.01 -13.61
N LEU A 166 9.34 -14.70 -13.49
CA LEU A 166 10.34 -13.66 -13.72
C LEU A 166 11.02 -13.20 -12.43
N GLY A 167 10.44 -13.49 -11.27
CA GLY A 167 10.99 -13.04 -10.00
C GLY A 167 10.00 -13.16 -8.86
N THR A 168 10.19 -12.32 -7.85
CA THR A 168 9.37 -12.27 -6.65
C THR A 168 8.91 -10.84 -6.33
N VAL A 169 7.76 -10.72 -5.69
CA VAL A 169 7.18 -9.48 -5.15
C VAL A 169 6.93 -9.67 -3.67
N PHE A 170 7.25 -8.66 -2.86
CA PHE A 170 6.95 -8.56 -1.44
C PHE A 170 5.95 -7.42 -1.22
N PRO A 171 4.66 -7.65 -1.50
CA PRO A 171 3.65 -6.60 -1.44
C PRO A 171 3.42 -6.17 0.00
N VAL A 172 3.28 -4.86 0.24
CA VAL A 172 2.89 -4.35 1.57
C VAL A 172 1.37 -4.30 1.70
N ASP A 173 0.63 -4.12 0.60
CA ASP A 173 -0.84 -4.17 0.59
C ASP A 173 -1.44 -4.89 -0.64
N ARG A 174 -2.79 -4.91 -0.71
CA ARG A 174 -3.52 -5.55 -1.81
C ARG A 174 -3.36 -4.85 -3.15
N HIS A 175 -3.15 -3.54 -3.16
CA HIS A 175 -2.96 -2.78 -4.38
C HIS A 175 -1.67 -3.23 -5.07
N ASP A 176 -0.58 -3.37 -4.31
CA ASP A 176 0.70 -3.89 -4.80
C ASP A 176 0.53 -5.27 -5.46
N GLU A 177 -0.17 -6.19 -4.79
CA GLU A 177 -0.41 -7.53 -5.35
C GLU A 177 -1.04 -7.46 -6.75
N HIS A 178 -1.92 -6.49 -6.99
CA HIS A 178 -2.59 -6.32 -8.28
C HIS A 178 -1.75 -5.55 -9.30
N ALA A 179 -1.04 -4.51 -8.88
CA ALA A 179 -0.22 -3.66 -9.75
C ALA A 179 0.93 -4.46 -10.37
N ASP A 180 1.78 -5.09 -9.56
CA ASP A 180 2.94 -5.86 -10.03
C ASP A 180 2.53 -6.99 -10.97
N ARG A 181 1.49 -7.75 -10.61
CA ARG A 181 0.98 -8.86 -11.46
C ARG A 181 0.44 -8.36 -12.79
N ARG A 182 -0.27 -7.22 -12.79
CA ARG A 182 -0.84 -6.66 -14.01
C ARG A 182 0.26 -6.17 -14.94
N TRP A 183 1.24 -5.47 -14.39
CA TRP A 183 2.42 -4.99 -15.11
C TRP A 183 3.20 -6.16 -15.72
N ALA A 184 3.56 -7.16 -14.92
CA ALA A 184 4.40 -8.27 -15.40
C ALA A 184 3.75 -9.07 -16.52
N ARG A 185 2.41 -9.25 -16.51
CA ARG A 185 1.69 -9.94 -17.60
C ARG A 185 1.77 -9.22 -18.95
N GLN A 186 2.07 -7.92 -18.94
CA GLN A 186 2.13 -7.08 -20.14
C GLN A 186 3.56 -6.83 -20.62
N LEU A 187 4.57 -7.37 -19.92
CA LEU A 187 5.95 -7.33 -20.39
C LEU A 187 6.09 -8.04 -21.74
N ASN A 188 6.71 -7.36 -22.70
CA ASN A 188 6.94 -7.87 -24.05
C ASN A 188 8.26 -7.27 -24.62
N PRO A 189 8.64 -7.56 -25.88
CA PRO A 189 9.81 -6.95 -26.50
C PRO A 189 9.72 -5.43 -26.78
N GLY A 190 8.52 -4.84 -26.74
CA GLY A 190 8.28 -3.41 -26.83
C GLY A 190 8.40 -2.67 -25.50
N SER A 191 8.46 -3.38 -24.37
CA SER A 191 8.66 -2.81 -23.03
C SER A 191 9.96 -2.00 -22.89
N GLN A 192 9.88 -0.83 -22.27
CA GLN A 192 10.99 0.13 -22.13
C GLN A 192 11.14 0.67 -20.71
N VAL A 193 12.31 1.24 -20.43
CA VAL A 193 12.59 2.02 -19.22
C VAL A 193 12.44 3.51 -19.52
N GLN A 194 11.64 4.21 -18.73
CA GLN A 194 11.19 5.58 -18.99
C GLN A 194 11.42 6.50 -17.79
N SER A 195 11.56 7.79 -18.05
CA SER A 195 11.48 8.87 -17.05
C SER A 195 10.08 9.45 -17.10
N ILE A 196 9.44 9.57 -15.94
CA ILE A 196 8.05 9.99 -15.83
C ILE A 196 7.97 11.25 -14.98
N HIS A 197 7.10 12.19 -15.37
CA HIS A 197 6.84 13.37 -14.58
C HIS A 197 5.95 13.01 -13.39
N PRO A 198 6.37 13.26 -12.13
CA PRO A 198 5.74 12.68 -10.94
C PRO A 198 4.29 13.13 -10.69
N THR A 199 3.84 14.24 -11.30
CA THR A 199 2.49 14.77 -11.09
C THR A 199 1.56 14.66 -12.27
N THR A 200 2.09 14.41 -13.48
CA THR A 200 1.29 14.39 -14.72
C THR A 200 1.31 13.02 -15.39
N ASP A 201 2.12 12.09 -14.88
CA ASP A 201 2.40 10.78 -15.46
C ASP A 201 2.87 10.85 -16.92
N GLN A 202 3.35 12.02 -17.37
CA GLN A 202 3.87 12.20 -18.72
C GLN A 202 5.27 11.62 -18.83
N VAL A 203 5.51 10.85 -19.88
CA VAL A 203 6.86 10.39 -20.23
C VAL A 203 7.72 11.59 -20.63
N VAL A 204 8.72 11.88 -19.80
CA VAL A 204 9.70 12.96 -20.03
C VAL A 204 10.85 12.46 -20.90
N GLY A 205 11.12 11.16 -20.91
CA GLY A 205 12.13 10.55 -21.78
C GLY A 205 12.23 9.03 -21.64
N VAL A 206 13.04 8.43 -22.50
CA VAL A 206 13.39 6.99 -22.44
C VAL A 206 14.84 6.88 -22.01
N PHE A 207 15.12 6.08 -20.98
CA PHE A 207 16.50 5.90 -20.50
C PHE A 207 17.29 5.07 -21.49
N PRO A 208 18.49 5.50 -21.93
CA PRO A 208 19.35 4.68 -22.78
C PRO A 208 19.98 3.55 -21.93
N THR A 209 19.26 2.44 -21.80
CA THR A 209 19.69 1.26 -21.04
C THR A 209 19.64 -0.01 -21.86
N LYS A 210 20.53 -0.96 -21.54
CA LYS A 210 20.51 -2.32 -22.12
C LYS A 210 19.27 -3.12 -21.70
N LEU A 211 18.45 -2.61 -20.79
CA LEU A 211 17.16 -3.18 -20.42
C LEU A 211 16.05 -2.90 -21.45
N ASN A 212 16.18 -1.87 -22.29
CA ASN A 212 15.13 -1.54 -23.26
C ASN A 212 14.94 -2.68 -24.25
N GLY A 213 13.68 -3.08 -24.45
CA GLY A 213 13.31 -4.26 -25.22
C GLY A 213 13.74 -5.59 -24.61
N ARG A 214 14.32 -5.58 -23.40
CA ARG A 214 14.83 -6.75 -22.68
C ARG A 214 14.31 -6.86 -21.25
N LEU A 215 13.35 -6.01 -20.85
CA LEU A 215 12.68 -6.14 -19.54
C LEU A 215 12.05 -7.52 -19.38
N HIS A 216 11.42 -8.07 -20.42
CA HIS A 216 10.91 -9.44 -20.40
C HIS A 216 12.01 -10.53 -20.28
N GLN A 217 13.30 -10.18 -20.22
CA GLN A 217 14.45 -11.07 -20.03
C GLN A 217 15.24 -10.71 -18.77
N ALA A 218 14.64 -9.99 -17.81
CA ALA A 218 15.24 -9.68 -16.52
C ALA A 218 14.71 -10.59 -15.40
N VAL A 219 15.48 -10.67 -14.32
CA VAL A 219 15.02 -11.24 -13.04
C VAL A 219 14.61 -10.09 -12.13
N TYR A 220 13.52 -10.24 -11.40
CA TYR A 220 12.95 -9.17 -10.59
C TYR A 220 12.89 -9.50 -9.10
N ALA A 221 13.13 -8.49 -8.26
CA ALA A 221 12.73 -8.47 -6.86
C ALA A 221 12.00 -7.14 -6.61
N SER A 222 10.72 -7.21 -6.24
CA SER A 222 9.86 -6.04 -6.00
C SER A 222 9.54 -5.90 -4.53
N ALA A 223 9.76 -4.71 -3.97
CA ALA A 223 9.36 -4.33 -2.62
C ALA A 223 9.35 -2.80 -2.55
N HIS A 224 8.47 -2.21 -1.74
CA HIS A 224 8.60 -0.80 -1.40
C HIS A 224 9.92 -0.57 -0.67
N ALA A 225 10.56 0.57 -0.91
CA ALA A 225 11.80 0.92 -0.25
C ALA A 225 11.91 2.44 -0.11
N ASP A 226 12.76 2.84 0.82
CA ASP A 226 13.34 4.17 0.92
C ASP A 226 14.87 4.06 0.70
N PRO A 227 15.66 5.14 0.84
CA PRO A 227 17.10 5.07 0.63
C PRO A 227 17.85 4.05 1.52
N HIS A 228 17.28 3.61 2.64
CA HIS A 228 17.93 2.81 3.68
C HIS A 228 17.32 1.43 3.88
N GLU A 229 16.00 1.29 3.72
CA GLU A 229 15.27 0.09 4.07
C GLU A 229 14.27 -0.35 2.98
N PHE A 230 14.00 -1.65 2.97
CA PHE A 230 12.92 -2.28 2.21
C PHE A 230 11.78 -2.63 3.15
N ALA A 231 10.54 -2.35 2.74
CA ALA A 231 9.36 -2.75 3.48
C ALA A 231 8.96 -4.17 3.09
N VAL A 232 8.81 -5.04 4.09
CA VAL A 232 8.38 -6.44 3.91
C VAL A 232 7.29 -6.81 4.90
N ASN A 233 6.41 -7.72 4.48
CA ASN A 233 5.33 -8.23 5.32
C ASN A 233 5.71 -9.55 5.97
N ILE A 234 5.62 -9.61 7.30
CA ILE A 234 5.79 -10.86 8.07
C ILE A 234 4.45 -11.31 8.65
N PRO A 235 4.18 -12.63 8.69
CA PRO A 235 2.97 -13.18 9.26
C PRO A 235 2.91 -12.90 10.76
N LEU A 236 1.75 -12.48 11.23
CA LEU A 236 1.51 -12.34 12.66
C LEU A 236 1.20 -13.69 13.25
N THR A 237 2.08 -14.17 14.14
CA THR A 237 1.83 -15.37 14.91
C THR A 237 0.54 -15.22 15.72
N SER A 238 -0.28 -16.27 15.73
CA SER A 238 -1.51 -16.29 16.53
C SER A 238 -1.18 -15.96 18.00
N GLY A 239 -1.89 -14.99 18.57
CA GLY A 239 -1.68 -14.54 19.94
C GLY A 239 -0.79 -13.30 20.13
N VAL A 240 -0.11 -12.81 19.07
CA VAL A 240 0.62 -11.54 19.15
C VAL A 240 -0.37 -10.39 19.29
N ARG A 241 -0.36 -9.74 20.45
CA ARG A 241 -1.15 -8.52 20.70
C ARG A 241 -0.44 -7.33 20.07
N LEU A 242 -1.01 -6.86 18.97
CA LEU A 242 -0.56 -5.66 18.29
C LEU A 242 -0.84 -4.41 19.14
N PRO A 243 0.05 -3.41 19.12
CA PRO A 243 -0.26 -2.14 19.75
C PRO A 243 -1.45 -1.46 19.05
N PRO A 244 -2.21 -0.62 19.78
CA PRO A 244 -3.23 0.23 19.17
C PRO A 244 -2.61 1.06 18.03
N GLY A 245 -3.20 0.97 16.83
CA GLY A 245 -2.72 1.70 15.65
C GLY A 245 -1.69 0.97 14.80
N ALA A 246 -1.26 -0.25 15.16
CA ALA A 246 -0.45 -1.06 14.25
C ALA A 246 -1.20 -1.31 12.94
N VAL A 247 -0.57 -0.97 11.82
CA VAL A 247 -1.12 -1.27 10.50
C VAL A 247 -0.96 -2.77 10.26
N THR A 248 -2.09 -3.47 10.18
CA THR A 248 -2.12 -4.87 9.74
C THR A 248 -2.68 -4.95 8.36
N HIS A 249 -2.02 -5.73 7.53
CA HIS A 249 -2.53 -6.07 6.22
C HIS A 249 -3.20 -7.44 6.30
N VAL A 250 -4.39 -7.53 5.70
CA VAL A 250 -5.04 -8.81 5.46
C VAL A 250 -4.86 -9.12 3.99
N LEU A 251 -3.94 -10.04 3.73
CA LEU A 251 -3.59 -10.47 2.40
C LEU A 251 -4.78 -11.20 1.73
N ALA A 252 -4.68 -11.46 0.43
CA ALA A 252 -5.77 -12.07 -0.32
C ALA A 252 -6.16 -13.47 0.18
N ASP A 253 -5.25 -14.19 0.84
CA ASP A 253 -5.47 -15.52 1.44
C ASP A 253 -6.07 -15.45 2.86
N GLY A 254 -6.24 -14.25 3.43
CA GLY A 254 -6.72 -14.03 4.80
C GLY A 254 -5.60 -13.97 5.86
N THR A 255 -4.34 -14.18 5.47
CA THR A 255 -3.20 -14.06 6.37
C THR A 255 -3.08 -12.63 6.86
N ARG A 256 -2.96 -12.48 8.18
CA ARG A 256 -2.70 -11.20 8.83
C ARG A 256 -1.19 -10.99 8.92
N THR A 257 -0.72 -9.88 8.39
CA THR A 257 0.70 -9.51 8.42
C THR A 257 0.89 -8.16 9.10
N THR A 258 2.15 -7.88 9.43
CA THR A 258 2.62 -6.55 9.76
C THR A 258 3.81 -6.21 8.88
N THR A 259 3.89 -4.94 8.47
CA THR A 259 4.99 -4.45 7.65
C THR A 259 6.13 -3.99 8.54
N ILE A 260 7.34 -4.42 8.22
CA ILE A 260 8.58 -4.00 8.88
C ILE A 260 9.56 -3.49 7.84
N GLY A 261 10.38 -2.51 8.21
CA GLY A 261 11.54 -2.08 7.43
C GLY A 261 12.72 -3.01 7.69
N VAL A 262 13.42 -3.43 6.65
CA VAL A 262 14.64 -4.24 6.72
C VAL A 262 15.74 -3.60 5.88
N ASN A 263 16.97 -3.58 6.39
CA ASN A 263 18.11 -3.08 5.61
C ASN A 263 18.40 -3.97 4.38
N GLY A 264 19.23 -3.48 3.46
CA GLY A 264 19.57 -4.19 2.23
C GLY A 264 20.17 -5.59 2.44
N ALA A 265 21.03 -5.78 3.44
CA ALA A 265 21.65 -7.08 3.73
C ALA A 265 20.60 -8.12 4.17
N THR A 266 19.68 -7.71 5.04
CA THR A 266 18.55 -8.55 5.47
C THR A 266 17.63 -8.85 4.29
N TYR A 267 17.31 -7.85 3.46
CA TYR A 267 16.50 -8.05 2.27
C TYR A 267 17.16 -9.02 1.27
N ALA A 268 18.48 -8.98 1.12
CA ALA A 268 19.21 -9.92 0.28
C ALA A 268 19.06 -11.37 0.76
N LYS A 269 19.10 -11.62 2.08
CA LYS A 269 18.83 -12.95 2.66
C LYS A 269 17.39 -13.39 2.37
N ILE A 270 16.42 -12.50 2.53
CA ILE A 270 15.00 -12.76 2.23
C ILE A 270 14.84 -13.17 0.75
N VAL A 271 15.35 -12.36 -0.17
CA VAL A 271 15.29 -12.62 -1.62
C VAL A 271 15.99 -13.93 -1.99
N ALA A 272 17.20 -14.17 -1.47
CA ALA A 272 17.94 -15.40 -1.73
C ALA A 272 17.24 -16.66 -1.24
N SER A 273 16.48 -16.56 -0.14
CA SER A 273 15.71 -17.68 0.41
C SER A 273 14.40 -17.96 -0.31
N ASN A 274 13.96 -17.06 -1.20
CA ASN A 274 12.66 -17.15 -1.85
C ASN A 274 12.67 -18.10 -3.07
N ASP A 275 11.81 -19.10 -3.07
CA ASP A 275 11.73 -20.12 -4.13
C ASP A 275 11.40 -19.51 -5.52
N TYR A 276 10.54 -18.49 -5.59
CA TYR A 276 10.19 -17.84 -6.87
C TYR A 276 11.37 -17.09 -7.47
N PHE A 277 12.12 -16.38 -6.63
CA PHE A 277 13.36 -15.74 -7.04
C PHE A 277 14.39 -16.75 -7.52
N GLN A 278 14.62 -17.82 -6.74
CA GLN A 278 15.56 -18.88 -7.14
C GLN A 278 15.15 -19.53 -8.46
N GLN A 279 13.87 -19.80 -8.67
CA GLN A 279 13.34 -20.33 -9.92
C GLN A 279 13.66 -19.40 -11.10
N ALA A 280 13.37 -18.11 -10.98
CA ALA A 280 13.66 -17.12 -12.02
C ALA A 280 15.16 -16.98 -12.29
N ALA A 281 15.97 -16.89 -11.23
CA ALA A 281 17.42 -16.73 -11.34
C ALA A 281 18.10 -17.92 -12.03
N ARG A 282 17.66 -19.15 -11.75
CA ARG A 282 18.14 -20.37 -12.42
C ARG A 282 17.68 -20.46 -13.87
N GLY A 283 16.45 -20.05 -14.16
CA GLY A 283 15.91 -20.03 -15.53
C GLY A 283 16.57 -18.99 -16.43
N MET A 284 17.19 -17.96 -15.85
CA MET A 284 17.81 -16.86 -16.58
C MET A 284 19.17 -16.47 -15.96
N PRO A 285 20.20 -17.34 -16.02
CA PRO A 285 21.44 -17.18 -15.25
C PRO A 285 22.21 -15.89 -15.58
N ASN A 286 22.13 -15.41 -16.82
CA ASN A 286 22.84 -14.22 -17.29
C ASN A 286 21.96 -12.96 -17.38
N ALA A 287 20.68 -13.04 -16.99
CA ALA A 287 19.76 -11.90 -17.03
C ALA A 287 20.13 -10.86 -15.97
N PRO A 288 19.96 -9.56 -16.22
CA PRO A 288 20.09 -8.54 -15.18
C PRO A 288 19.08 -8.77 -14.04
N LEU A 289 19.46 -8.41 -12.81
CA LEU A 289 18.54 -8.30 -11.68
C LEU A 289 18.01 -6.87 -11.61
N VAL A 290 16.70 -6.69 -11.57
CA VAL A 290 16.05 -5.39 -11.42
C VAL A 290 15.32 -5.35 -10.08
N LEU A 291 15.67 -4.36 -9.25
CA LEU A 291 14.94 -4.01 -8.05
C LEU A 291 13.79 -3.08 -8.43
N LEU A 292 12.57 -3.57 -8.36
CA LEU A 292 11.35 -2.77 -8.52
C LEU A 292 11.02 -2.14 -7.16
N SER A 293 11.85 -1.19 -6.77
CA SER A 293 11.82 -0.59 -5.44
C SER A 293 12.10 0.91 -5.55
N CYS A 294 11.21 1.72 -4.98
CA CYS A 294 11.38 3.17 -4.89
C CYS A 294 12.68 3.50 -4.14
N GLU A 295 13.44 4.47 -4.63
CA GLU A 295 14.57 5.08 -3.91
C GLU A 295 15.67 4.13 -3.42
N ALA A 296 15.66 2.84 -3.79
CA ALA A 296 16.63 1.88 -3.29
C ALA A 296 18.08 2.24 -3.66
N ALA A 297 18.27 2.98 -4.75
CA ALA A 297 19.55 3.56 -5.18
C ALA A 297 19.61 5.08 -5.06
N ALA A 298 18.77 5.70 -4.22
CA ALA A 298 18.79 7.13 -3.97
C ALA A 298 20.15 7.58 -3.39
N PRO A 299 20.64 8.78 -3.76
CA PRO A 299 21.83 9.37 -3.15
C PRO A 299 21.70 9.48 -1.62
N GLY A 300 22.77 9.16 -0.89
CA GLY A 300 22.77 9.14 0.58
C GLY A 300 22.18 7.85 1.18
N GLY A 301 21.52 7.02 0.37
CA GLY A 301 21.05 5.70 0.73
C GLY A 301 22.11 4.61 0.63
N ASN A 302 21.80 3.43 1.18
CA ASN A 302 22.62 2.23 1.05
C ASN A 302 21.80 0.95 0.81
N ALA A 303 20.47 1.05 0.64
CA ALA A 303 19.59 -0.11 0.50
C ALA A 303 20.03 -1.06 -0.63
N ALA A 304 20.11 -0.57 -1.88
CA ALA A 304 20.51 -1.39 -3.03
C ALA A 304 22.00 -1.81 -2.97
N ALA A 305 22.88 -0.96 -2.45
CA ALA A 305 24.30 -1.27 -2.30
C ALA A 305 24.54 -2.41 -1.30
N SER A 306 23.94 -2.30 -0.12
CA SER A 306 23.99 -3.32 0.93
C SER A 306 23.34 -4.62 0.45
N PHE A 307 22.20 -4.54 -0.25
CA PHE A 307 21.57 -5.69 -0.87
C PHE A 307 22.50 -6.43 -1.83
N THR A 308 23.13 -5.70 -2.76
CA THR A 308 23.99 -6.27 -3.80
C THR A 308 25.23 -6.94 -3.21
N GLN A 309 25.82 -6.36 -2.15
CA GLN A 309 26.97 -6.94 -1.46
C GLN A 309 26.65 -8.25 -0.73
N HIS A 310 25.40 -8.45 -0.32
CA HIS A 310 25.00 -9.57 0.54
C HIS A 310 24.14 -10.61 -0.18
N LEU A 311 23.75 -10.39 -1.44
CA LEU A 311 22.94 -11.35 -2.19
C LEU A 311 23.85 -12.48 -2.72
N PRO A 312 23.76 -13.70 -2.13
CA PRO A 312 24.58 -14.82 -2.57
C PRO A 312 24.24 -15.23 -4.01
N GLY A 313 25.25 -15.69 -4.75
CA GLY A 313 25.03 -16.28 -6.07
C GLY A 313 24.68 -15.29 -7.18
N LEU A 314 24.87 -13.98 -6.98
CA LEU A 314 24.73 -12.98 -8.05
C LEU A 314 25.69 -13.21 -9.22
N GLY A 315 26.84 -13.87 -9.00
CA GLY A 315 27.86 -14.07 -10.03
C GLY A 315 28.33 -12.74 -10.59
N THR A 316 28.26 -12.58 -11.92
CA THR A 316 28.59 -11.32 -12.63
C THR A 316 27.35 -10.54 -13.06
N ARG A 317 26.17 -10.90 -12.53
CA ARG A 317 24.90 -10.29 -12.94
C ARG A 317 24.83 -8.82 -12.55
N PRO A 318 24.52 -7.90 -13.48
CA PRO A 318 24.28 -6.52 -13.10
C PRO A 318 22.96 -6.38 -12.32
N VAL A 319 22.98 -5.55 -11.29
CA VAL A 319 21.81 -5.15 -10.50
C VAL A 319 21.40 -3.74 -10.93
N VAL A 320 20.12 -3.54 -11.20
CA VAL A 320 19.53 -2.26 -11.61
C VAL A 320 18.50 -1.83 -10.56
N ALA A 321 18.56 -0.58 -10.11
CA ALA A 321 17.65 -0.03 -9.11
C ALA A 321 17.34 1.45 -9.37
N GLY A 322 16.15 1.91 -8.98
CA GLY A 322 15.73 3.31 -9.15
C GLY A 322 16.31 4.23 -8.09
N THR A 323 16.68 5.45 -8.47
CA THR A 323 17.12 6.48 -7.51
C THR A 323 15.96 7.28 -6.90
N HIS A 324 14.75 7.16 -7.46
CA HIS A 324 13.53 7.85 -7.02
C HIS A 324 12.36 6.85 -7.05
N SER A 325 11.12 7.33 -6.91
CA SER A 325 9.91 6.51 -7.04
C SER A 325 9.96 5.70 -8.33
N VAL A 326 9.69 4.40 -8.21
CA VAL A 326 9.57 3.50 -9.36
C VAL A 326 8.09 3.39 -9.71
N VAL A 327 7.77 3.61 -10.97
CA VAL A 327 6.40 3.55 -11.50
C VAL A 327 6.28 2.34 -12.41
N LEU A 328 5.24 1.54 -12.21
CA LEU A 328 4.91 0.41 -13.07
C LEU A 328 3.74 0.82 -13.97
N ASP A 329 4.05 1.12 -15.23
CA ASP A 329 3.05 1.56 -16.20
C ASP A 329 2.87 0.55 -17.33
N HIS A 330 1.78 0.66 -18.08
CA HIS A 330 1.57 -0.08 -19.32
C HIS A 330 0.67 0.67 -20.28
N ASP A 331 0.96 0.52 -21.57
CA ASP A 331 0.16 1.04 -22.66
C ASP A 331 -0.11 -0.07 -23.72
N ASN A 332 -0.51 0.33 -24.91
CA ASN A 332 -0.73 -0.58 -26.03
C ASN A 332 0.56 -1.16 -26.63
N THR A 333 1.72 -0.61 -26.29
CA THR A 333 3.04 -1.06 -26.75
C THR A 333 3.69 -2.04 -25.77
N GLY A 334 3.39 -1.94 -24.47
CA GLY A 334 3.75 -2.94 -23.47
C GLY A 334 3.74 -2.40 -22.05
N ALA A 335 4.31 -3.19 -21.13
CA ALA A 335 4.61 -2.71 -19.77
C ALA A 335 5.91 -1.92 -19.74
N HIS A 336 5.91 -0.75 -19.11
CA HIS A 336 7.06 0.14 -18.99
C HIS A 336 7.51 0.24 -17.54
N LEU A 337 8.81 0.46 -17.35
CA LEU A 337 9.41 0.69 -16.05
C LEU A 337 9.80 2.16 -15.94
N GLY A 338 9.04 2.92 -15.16
CA GLY A 338 9.22 4.34 -14.93
C GLY A 338 10.07 4.65 -13.69
N VAL A 339 10.72 5.80 -13.70
CA VAL A 339 11.24 6.45 -12.49
C VAL A 339 10.90 7.94 -12.54
N ASP A 340 10.42 8.47 -11.42
CA ASP A 340 10.03 9.88 -11.31
C ASP A 340 11.22 10.79 -11.60
N HIS A 341 11.04 11.76 -12.50
CA HIS A 341 12.03 12.78 -12.81
C HIS A 341 12.35 13.64 -11.56
N PRO A 342 13.62 13.97 -11.28
CA PRO A 342 14.83 13.78 -12.11
C PRO A 342 15.55 12.44 -11.90
N GLY A 343 14.90 11.48 -11.27
CA GLY A 343 15.45 10.17 -10.99
C GLY A 343 15.78 9.36 -12.23
N TYR A 344 16.59 8.33 -12.03
CA TYR A 344 17.11 7.45 -13.06
C TYR A 344 17.38 6.06 -12.47
N PHE A 345 17.57 5.07 -13.33
CA PHE A 345 18.01 3.75 -12.91
C PHE A 345 19.53 3.67 -12.88
N VAL A 346 20.08 3.23 -11.75
CA VAL A 346 21.51 2.93 -11.60
C VAL A 346 21.73 1.45 -11.85
N GLN A 347 22.74 1.13 -12.65
CA GLN A 347 23.20 -0.24 -12.88
C GLN A 347 24.57 -0.44 -12.23
N THR A 348 24.72 -1.48 -11.42
CA THR A 348 26.01 -1.87 -10.84
C THR A 348 26.29 -3.35 -11.07
N ASN A 349 27.57 -3.70 -11.10
CA ASN A 349 27.98 -5.09 -10.97
C ASN A 349 28.15 -5.41 -9.47
N PRO A 350 28.13 -6.69 -9.05
CA PRO A 350 28.23 -7.06 -7.64
C PRO A 350 29.50 -6.55 -6.94
N ASN A 351 30.57 -6.30 -7.71
CA ASN A 351 31.83 -5.72 -7.24
C ASN A 351 31.94 -4.20 -7.47
N GLY A 352 30.93 -3.58 -8.07
CA GLY A 352 30.84 -2.14 -8.31
C GLY A 352 30.16 -1.43 -7.14
N ARG A 353 30.50 -0.16 -6.92
CA ARG A 353 29.76 0.69 -5.97
C ARG A 353 28.56 1.31 -6.70
N PHE A 354 27.37 1.29 -6.09
CA PHE A 354 26.36 2.31 -6.39
C PHE A 354 27.01 3.64 -6.00
N ARG A 355 27.30 4.48 -6.99
CA ARG A 355 27.85 5.83 -6.78
C ARG A 355 26.78 6.84 -7.15
#